data_AF-A0A6V7KWW8-F1
#
_entry.id   AF-A0A6V7KWW8-F1
#
_cell.length_a   1.000
_cell.length_b   1.000
_cell.length_c   1.000
_cell.angle_alpha   90.00
_cell.angle_beta   90.00
_cell.angle_gamma   90.00
#
_symmetry.space_group_name_H-M   'P 1'
#
loop_
_entity.id
_entity.type
_entity.pdbx_description
1 polymer ?
#
loop_
_entity_poly.entity_id
_entity_poly.type
_entity_poly.pdbx_seq_one_letter_code
_entity_poly.pdbx_strand_id
1 'polypeptide(L)'
;MSEKQKILISGDVEGRFNSLFTKVDQINKKNGPFEFLLCVGNFFGVNNKELEPYKNGSKTIPIQTLIIGPNRADDVVNYPGDDGTEICQNLTYLGKRGLYSANSGLKIAYLSGIEKDKDLSVNEAINFTENDVVALRNMCLKGQPSFRGIDILLTSQWPLEVTKFDPNNPKYNYRGSKLIAWLAGHVKPRYHVCGLEGIHYERPPY
;
A
#
# COMPACT_ATOMS: atom_id res chain seq x y z
N MET A 1 26.39 -6.45 13.12
CA MET A 1 25.65 -5.33 12.52
C MET A 1 24.45 -5.94 11.81
N SER A 2 23.22 -5.52 12.08
CA SER A 2 22.08 -6.05 11.33
C SER A 2 22.18 -5.58 9.88
N GLU A 3 21.97 -6.47 8.91
CA GLU A 3 21.87 -6.05 7.52
C GLU A 3 20.73 -5.03 7.34
N LYS A 4 20.95 -4.01 6.52
CA LYS A 4 19.94 -3.00 6.23
C LYS A 4 18.85 -3.61 5.35
N GLN A 5 17.60 -3.61 5.81
CA GLN A 5 16.44 -3.96 4.98
C GLN A 5 16.25 -2.90 3.90
N LYS A 6 16.11 -3.34 2.65
CA LYS A 6 15.90 -2.48 1.48
C LYS A 6 14.56 -2.82 0.83
N ILE A 7 13.68 -1.82 0.76
CA ILE A 7 12.32 -1.95 0.22
C ILE A 7 12.12 -0.84 -0.80
N LEU A 8 11.43 -1.15 -1.90
CA LEU A 8 10.98 -0.14 -2.85
C LEU A 8 9.51 0.19 -2.60
N ILE A 9 9.15 1.44 -2.85
CA ILE A 9 7.80 1.96 -2.70
C ILE A 9 7.38 2.63 -4.00
N SER A 10 6.16 2.37 -4.44
CA SER A 10 5.50 3.08 -5.52
C SER A 10 4.12 3.57 -5.08
N GLY A 11 3.79 4.80 -5.42
CA GLY A 11 2.42 5.32 -5.37
C GLY A 11 1.59 4.78 -6.54
N ASP A 12 0.98 5.68 -7.29
CA ASP A 12 0.10 5.34 -8.42
C ASP A 12 0.88 4.89 -9.66
N VAL A 13 0.68 3.62 -10.05
CA VAL A 13 1.28 3.01 -11.24
C VAL A 13 0.45 3.33 -12.48
N GLU A 14 -0.88 3.30 -12.36
CA GLU A 14 -1.85 3.63 -13.42
C GLU A 14 -1.62 2.81 -14.70
N GLY A 15 -1.38 1.50 -14.56
CA GLY A 15 -1.20 0.59 -15.70
C GLY A 15 0.15 0.68 -16.44
N ARG A 16 1.06 1.56 -16.00
CA ARG A 16 2.39 1.79 -16.63
C ARG A 16 3.43 0.74 -16.19
N PHE A 17 3.10 -0.54 -16.37
CA PHE A 17 3.87 -1.67 -15.84
C PHE A 17 5.28 -1.77 -16.44
N ASN A 18 5.45 -1.51 -17.73
CA ASN A 18 6.76 -1.54 -18.37
C ASN A 18 7.69 -0.49 -17.75
N SER A 19 7.18 0.73 -17.54
CA SER A 19 7.95 1.81 -16.92
C SER A 19 8.32 1.48 -15.47
N LEU A 20 7.37 0.93 -14.70
CA LEU A 20 7.59 0.53 -13.32
C LEU A 20 8.69 -0.53 -13.23
N PHE A 21 8.51 -1.67 -13.91
CA PHE A 21 9.41 -2.81 -13.74
C PHE A 21 10.78 -2.60 -14.38
N THR A 22 10.88 -1.79 -15.45
CA THR A 22 12.19 -1.37 -15.99
C THR A 22 12.96 -0.55 -14.95
N LYS A 23 12.30 0.42 -14.29
CA LYS A 23 12.93 1.25 -13.27
C LYS A 23 13.32 0.44 -12.03
N VAL A 24 12.46 -0.47 -11.60
CA VAL A 24 12.72 -1.39 -10.48
C VAL A 24 13.93 -2.28 -10.76
N ASP A 25 14.01 -2.87 -11.96
CA ASP A 25 15.15 -3.71 -12.35
C ASP A 25 16.47 -2.93 -12.33
N GLN A 26 16.48 -1.71 -12.90
CA GLN A 26 17.65 -0.83 -12.88
C GLN A 26 18.09 -0.48 -11.46
N ILE A 27 17.15 -0.12 -10.58
CA ILE A 27 17.44 0.22 -9.18
C ILE A 27 17.95 -1.01 -8.42
N ASN A 28 17.33 -2.17 -8.62
CA ASN A 28 17.70 -3.41 -7.93
C ASN A 28 19.10 -3.88 -8.36
N LYS A 29 19.44 -3.81 -9.65
CA LYS A 29 20.79 -4.13 -10.13
C LYS A 29 21.86 -3.22 -9.54
N LYS A 30 21.55 -1.92 -9.38
CA LYS A 30 22.52 -0.93 -8.91
C LYS A 30 22.66 -0.91 -7.38
N ASN A 31 21.57 -1.06 -6.64
CA ASN A 31 21.52 -0.79 -5.20
C ASN A 31 20.95 -1.96 -4.37
N GLY A 32 20.62 -3.09 -4.99
CA GLY A 32 19.97 -4.22 -4.34
C GLY A 32 20.91 -5.06 -3.45
N PRO A 33 20.46 -6.26 -3.04
CA PRO A 33 19.11 -6.79 -3.30
C PRO A 33 18.04 -6.03 -2.50
N PHE A 34 16.89 -5.78 -3.12
CA PHE A 34 15.67 -5.32 -2.44
C PHE A 34 14.76 -6.51 -2.15
N GLU A 35 14.10 -6.51 -0.99
CA GLU A 35 13.24 -7.62 -0.57
C GLU A 35 11.93 -7.67 -1.38
N PHE A 36 11.27 -6.52 -1.53
CA PHE A 36 10.05 -6.38 -2.32
C PHE A 36 9.78 -4.92 -2.72
N LEU A 37 8.84 -4.76 -3.65
CA LEU A 37 8.19 -3.51 -4.03
C LEU A 37 6.78 -3.45 -3.40
N LEU A 38 6.46 -2.36 -2.73
CA LEU A 38 5.12 -2.06 -2.22
C LEU A 38 4.45 -1.02 -3.13
N CYS A 39 3.31 -1.37 -3.73
CA CYS A 39 2.50 -0.44 -4.52
C CYS A 39 1.24 -0.07 -3.74
N VAL A 40 1.13 1.21 -3.36
CA VAL A 40 0.06 1.68 -2.46
C VAL A 40 -1.00 2.54 -3.15
N GLY A 41 -0.81 2.91 -4.41
CA GLY A 41 -1.78 3.71 -5.17
C GLY A 41 -2.65 2.87 -6.09
N ASN A 42 -3.21 3.52 -7.10
CA ASN A 42 -3.84 2.83 -8.22
C ASN A 42 -2.80 2.04 -9.01
N PHE A 43 -2.81 0.72 -8.85
CA PHE A 43 -1.88 -0.16 -9.56
C PHE A 43 -2.28 -0.32 -11.03
N PHE A 44 -3.55 -0.65 -11.24
CA PHE A 44 -4.17 -0.70 -12.56
C PHE A 44 -4.63 0.68 -13.01
N GLY A 45 -4.84 0.84 -14.31
CA GLY A 45 -5.38 2.06 -14.90
C GLY A 45 -6.30 1.76 -16.07
N VAL A 46 -6.56 2.78 -16.89
CA VAL A 46 -7.48 2.69 -18.05
C VAL A 46 -7.04 1.62 -19.06
N ASN A 47 -5.73 1.38 -19.20
CA ASN A 47 -5.19 0.36 -20.09
C ASN A 47 -4.14 -0.49 -19.37
N ASN A 48 -4.45 -1.78 -19.21
CA ASN A 48 -3.60 -2.73 -18.50
C ASN A 48 -2.93 -3.76 -19.42
N LYS A 49 -2.96 -3.56 -20.76
CA LYS A 49 -2.38 -4.49 -21.74
C LYS A 49 -0.88 -4.75 -21.53
N GLU A 50 -0.16 -3.80 -20.93
CA GLU A 50 1.26 -3.98 -20.61
C GLU A 50 1.51 -5.13 -19.63
N LEU A 51 0.50 -5.59 -18.88
CA LEU A 51 0.65 -6.68 -17.91
C LEU A 51 0.59 -8.06 -18.56
N GLU A 52 -0.01 -8.20 -19.74
CA GLU A 52 -0.23 -9.51 -20.37
C GLU A 52 1.07 -10.30 -20.64
N PRO A 53 2.17 -9.68 -21.12
CA PRO A 53 3.46 -10.38 -21.23
C PRO A 53 4.02 -10.87 -19.89
N TYR A 54 3.67 -10.23 -18.77
CA TYR A 54 4.08 -10.68 -17.44
C TYR A 54 3.21 -11.85 -16.95
N LYS A 55 1.90 -11.80 -17.24
CA LYS A 55 0.98 -12.90 -16.91
C LYS A 55 1.29 -14.19 -17.66
N ASN A 56 1.66 -14.09 -18.94
CA ASN A 56 1.97 -15.26 -19.76
C ASN A 56 3.44 -15.72 -19.66
N GLY A 57 4.26 -15.05 -18.84
CA GLY A 57 5.66 -15.40 -18.60
C GLY A 57 6.66 -14.95 -19.67
N SER A 58 6.23 -14.20 -20.70
CA SER A 58 7.16 -13.62 -21.70
C SER A 58 8.05 -12.52 -21.13
N LYS A 59 7.62 -11.87 -20.05
CA LYS A 59 8.41 -10.93 -19.24
C LYS A 59 8.37 -11.35 -17.78
N THR A 60 9.42 -11.02 -17.04
CA THR A 60 9.52 -11.30 -15.61
C THR A 60 9.44 -10.01 -14.80
N ILE A 61 8.80 -10.09 -13.63
CA ILE A 61 8.82 -9.02 -12.63
C ILE A 61 10.08 -9.23 -11.76
N PRO A 62 10.96 -8.23 -11.65
CA PRO A 62 12.34 -8.42 -11.15
C PRO A 62 12.45 -8.73 -9.65
N ILE A 63 11.46 -8.32 -8.85
CA ILE A 63 11.37 -8.58 -7.39
C ILE A 63 9.91 -8.80 -7.01
N GLN A 64 9.66 -9.45 -5.87
CA GLN A 64 8.32 -9.61 -5.32
C GLN A 64 7.62 -8.24 -5.23
N THR A 65 6.44 -8.13 -5.82
CA THR A 65 5.62 -6.91 -5.85
C THR A 65 4.32 -7.17 -5.11
N LEU A 66 4.06 -6.39 -4.06
CA LEU A 66 2.89 -6.47 -3.22
C LEU A 66 2.01 -5.24 -3.46
N ILE A 67 0.74 -5.46 -3.77
CA ILE A 67 -0.20 -4.38 -4.12
C ILE A 67 -1.40 -4.35 -3.18
N ILE A 68 -1.93 -3.16 -2.94
CA ILE A 68 -3.22 -2.90 -2.28
C ILE A 68 -4.18 -2.19 -3.24
N GLY A 69 -5.46 -2.13 -2.89
CA GLY A 69 -6.56 -1.65 -3.73
C GLY A 69 -7.68 -2.70 -3.82
N PRO A 70 -8.63 -2.57 -4.77
CA PRO A 70 -8.83 -1.44 -5.67
C PRO A 70 -9.31 -0.18 -4.93
N ASN A 71 -9.15 0.98 -5.57
CA ASN A 71 -9.62 2.28 -5.04
C ASN A 71 -10.70 2.92 -5.92
N ARG A 72 -10.96 2.33 -7.09
CA ARG A 72 -11.89 2.80 -8.12
C ARG A 72 -12.69 1.62 -8.64
N ALA A 73 -13.97 1.85 -8.97
CA ALA A 73 -14.86 0.79 -9.43
C ALA A 73 -14.35 0.10 -10.71
N ASP A 74 -13.79 0.88 -11.64
CA ASP A 74 -13.27 0.38 -12.92
C ASP A 74 -12.10 -0.58 -12.76
N ASP A 75 -11.36 -0.47 -11.66
CA ASP A 75 -10.19 -1.32 -11.41
C ASP A 75 -10.57 -2.66 -10.76
N VAL A 76 -11.77 -2.81 -10.18
CA VAL A 76 -12.18 -3.98 -9.38
C VAL A 76 -12.02 -5.29 -10.14
N VAL A 77 -12.34 -5.29 -11.44
CA VAL A 77 -12.24 -6.47 -12.32
C VAL A 77 -10.80 -7.00 -12.44
N ASN A 78 -9.79 -6.17 -12.17
CA ASN A 78 -8.39 -6.55 -12.27
C ASN A 78 -7.81 -7.14 -10.97
N TYR A 79 -8.56 -7.05 -9.86
CA TYR A 79 -8.15 -7.60 -8.57
C TYR A 79 -8.83 -8.96 -8.33
N PRO A 80 -8.10 -9.95 -7.78
CA PRO A 80 -8.72 -11.20 -7.36
C PRO A 80 -9.61 -11.00 -6.12
N GLY A 81 -10.59 -11.88 -5.93
CA GLY A 81 -11.53 -11.79 -4.80
C GLY A 81 -10.93 -12.18 -3.45
N ASP A 82 -9.92 -13.06 -3.45
CA ASP A 82 -9.31 -13.60 -2.25
C ASP A 82 -8.06 -12.81 -1.83
N ASP A 83 -7.91 -12.61 -0.51
CA ASP A 83 -6.72 -11.98 0.08
C ASP A 83 -5.46 -12.83 -0.14
N GLY A 84 -4.31 -12.18 -0.36
CA GLY A 84 -3.01 -12.85 -0.53
C GLY A 84 -2.85 -13.60 -1.86
N THR A 85 -3.67 -13.30 -2.87
CA THR A 85 -3.67 -14.00 -4.14
C THR A 85 -2.58 -13.50 -5.09
N GLU A 86 -1.82 -14.42 -5.67
CA GLU A 86 -0.89 -14.13 -6.76
C GLU A 86 -1.67 -13.89 -8.07
N ILE A 87 -1.44 -12.73 -8.70
CA ILE A 87 -2.04 -12.35 -9.98
C ILE A 87 -1.22 -12.96 -11.14
N CYS A 88 0.09 -12.90 -11.02
CA CYS A 88 1.07 -13.60 -11.83
C CYS A 88 2.40 -13.67 -11.06
N GLN A 89 3.38 -14.40 -11.60
CA GLN A 89 4.67 -14.61 -10.93
C GLN A 89 5.28 -13.30 -10.40
N ASN A 90 5.55 -13.27 -9.08
CA ASN A 90 6.09 -12.12 -8.33
C ASN A 90 5.15 -10.90 -8.21
N LEU A 91 3.85 -11.04 -8.49
CA LEU A 91 2.85 -9.99 -8.28
C LEU A 91 1.68 -10.52 -7.45
N THR A 92 1.55 -10.01 -6.22
CA THR A 92 0.55 -10.48 -5.26
C THR A 92 -0.33 -9.32 -4.79
N TYR A 93 -1.64 -9.55 -4.86
CA TYR A 93 -2.61 -8.70 -4.17
C TYR A 93 -2.68 -9.10 -2.69
N LEU A 94 -2.43 -8.15 -1.79
CA LEU A 94 -2.41 -8.42 -0.36
C LEU A 94 -3.80 -8.72 0.20
N GLY A 95 -4.84 -8.08 -0.32
CA GLY A 95 -6.20 -8.24 0.20
C GLY A 95 -6.85 -6.94 0.68
N LYS A 96 -8.05 -7.06 1.23
CA LYS A 96 -8.81 -5.91 1.75
C LYS A 96 -8.14 -5.29 2.98
N ARG A 97 -7.71 -6.12 3.93
CA ARG A 97 -6.99 -5.69 5.13
C ARG A 97 -6.26 -6.85 5.80
N GLY A 98 -5.10 -6.59 6.38
CA GLY A 98 -4.41 -7.63 7.14
C GLY A 98 -2.99 -7.29 7.56
N LEU A 99 -2.28 -8.34 7.97
CA LEU A 99 -0.88 -8.30 8.34
C LEU A 99 -0.09 -9.17 7.39
N TYR A 100 0.93 -8.59 6.76
CA TYR A 100 1.93 -9.31 5.99
C TYR A 100 3.22 -9.39 6.83
N SER A 101 3.71 -10.61 7.06
CA SER A 101 4.98 -10.84 7.75
C SER A 101 6.02 -11.20 6.71
N ALA A 102 6.98 -10.31 6.51
CA ALA A 102 8.07 -10.54 5.57
C ALA A 102 9.06 -11.58 6.10
N ASN A 103 9.84 -12.17 5.21
CA ASN A 103 10.88 -13.15 5.58
C ASN A 103 11.96 -12.51 6.45
N SER A 104 12.22 -11.21 6.29
CA SER A 104 13.11 -10.44 7.15
C SER A 104 12.55 -10.14 8.56
N GLY A 105 11.31 -10.56 8.85
CA GLY A 105 10.62 -10.33 10.12
C GLY A 105 9.85 -9.01 10.19
N LEU A 106 9.84 -8.20 9.11
CA LEU A 106 9.05 -6.97 9.06
C LEU A 106 7.55 -7.26 9.13
N LYS A 107 6.85 -6.49 9.97
CA LYS A 107 5.41 -6.52 10.09
C LYS A 107 4.79 -5.35 9.34
N ILE A 108 4.06 -5.68 8.28
CA ILE A 108 3.39 -4.72 7.42
C ILE A 108 1.88 -4.86 7.64
N ALA A 109 1.24 -3.81 8.16
CA ALA A 109 -0.22 -3.74 8.15
C ALA A 109 -0.67 -3.05 6.85
N TYR A 110 -1.77 -3.53 6.27
CA TYR A 110 -2.31 -2.94 5.05
C TYR A 110 -3.83 -2.79 5.13
N LEU A 111 -4.34 -1.73 4.50
CA LEU A 111 -5.75 -1.44 4.32
C LEU A 111 -5.98 -0.92 2.90
N SER A 112 -6.77 -1.67 2.13
CA SER A 112 -7.14 -1.33 0.75
C SER A 112 -8.37 -0.43 0.69
N GLY A 113 -8.49 0.33 -0.39
CA GLY A 113 -9.65 1.16 -0.68
C GLY A 113 -9.61 2.57 -0.09
N ILE A 114 -10.75 3.24 -0.19
CA ILE A 114 -11.00 4.61 0.30
C ILE A 114 -12.10 4.61 1.37
N GLU A 115 -12.05 5.58 2.29
CA GLU A 115 -13.06 5.72 3.33
C GLU A 115 -14.43 5.88 2.68
N LYS A 116 -15.39 5.06 3.13
CA LYS A 116 -16.77 5.15 2.67
C LYS A 116 -17.32 6.56 2.89
N ASP A 117 -17.89 7.14 1.83
CA ASP A 117 -18.65 8.37 1.97
C ASP A 117 -19.93 8.11 2.76
N LYS A 118 -20.30 9.02 3.68
CA LYS A 118 -21.44 8.81 4.58
C LYS A 118 -22.77 8.76 3.83
N ASP A 119 -22.84 9.53 2.74
CA ASP A 119 -24.07 9.75 1.98
C ASP A 119 -24.25 8.77 0.81
N LEU A 120 -23.26 7.90 0.57
CA LEU A 120 -23.28 6.92 -0.52
C LEU A 120 -23.44 5.49 0.01
N SER A 121 -23.94 4.60 -0.86
CA SER A 121 -23.92 3.17 -0.59
C SER A 121 -22.47 2.67 -0.51
N VAL A 122 -22.23 1.68 0.36
CA VAL A 122 -20.92 1.06 0.46
C VAL A 122 -20.67 0.24 -0.80
N ASN A 123 -19.54 0.47 -1.46
CA ASN A 123 -18.99 -0.50 -2.40
C ASN A 123 -17.86 -1.25 -1.68
N GLU A 124 -18.18 -2.43 -1.16
CA GLU A 124 -17.29 -3.26 -0.33
C GLU A 124 -15.96 -3.62 -1.01
N ALA A 125 -15.88 -3.53 -2.34
CA ALA A 125 -14.67 -3.80 -3.11
C ALA A 125 -13.67 -2.64 -3.06
N ILE A 126 -14.15 -1.39 -2.99
CA ILE A 126 -13.30 -0.17 -3.04
C ILE A 126 -13.35 0.66 -1.77
N ASN A 127 -14.27 0.36 -0.85
CA ASN A 127 -14.44 1.09 0.38
C ASN A 127 -14.02 0.28 1.60
N PHE A 128 -13.39 0.98 2.54
CA PHE A 128 -13.25 0.50 3.91
C PHE A 128 -14.20 1.26 4.85
N THR A 129 -14.52 0.62 5.95
CA THR A 129 -15.40 1.13 7.00
C THR A 129 -14.68 1.21 8.35
N GLU A 130 -15.35 1.76 9.37
CA GLU A 130 -14.85 1.73 10.75
C GLU A 130 -14.60 0.30 11.24
N ASN A 131 -15.47 -0.65 10.89
CA ASN A 131 -15.31 -2.05 11.24
C ASN A 131 -14.01 -2.64 10.69
N ASP A 132 -13.65 -2.29 9.45
CA ASP A 132 -12.41 -2.74 8.82
C ASP A 132 -11.18 -2.21 9.55
N VAL A 133 -11.21 -0.94 9.90
CA VAL A 133 -10.12 -0.24 10.58
C VAL A 133 -9.93 -0.76 12.01
N VAL A 134 -11.03 -0.96 12.75
CA VAL A 134 -10.99 -1.54 14.10
C VAL A 134 -10.50 -2.99 14.05
N ALA A 135 -10.94 -3.77 13.07
CA ALA A 135 -10.51 -5.15 12.93
C ALA A 135 -9.02 -5.24 12.58
N LEU A 136 -8.49 -4.39 11.70
CA LEU A 136 -7.05 -4.31 11.42
C LEU A 136 -6.24 -3.91 12.66
N ARG A 137 -6.70 -2.90 13.42
CA ARG A 137 -6.10 -2.53 14.71
C ARG A 137 -6.07 -3.72 15.66
N ASN A 138 -7.17 -4.47 15.78
CA ASN A 138 -7.23 -5.62 16.66
C ASN A 138 -6.29 -6.75 16.20
N MET A 139 -6.14 -6.96 14.90
CA MET A 139 -5.15 -7.90 14.34
C MET A 139 -3.72 -7.51 14.73
N CYS A 140 -3.36 -6.23 14.62
CA CYS A 140 -2.04 -5.73 15.00
C CYS A 140 -1.70 -5.98 16.47
N LEU A 141 -2.69 -5.83 17.36
CA LEU A 141 -2.50 -5.93 18.81
C LEU A 141 -2.67 -7.37 19.35
N LYS A 142 -3.28 -8.26 18.57
CA LYS A 142 -3.60 -9.63 19.02
C LYS A 142 -2.32 -10.37 19.44
N GLY A 143 -2.31 -10.88 20.67
CA GLY A 143 -1.19 -11.64 21.21
C GLY A 143 0.07 -10.82 21.47
N GLN A 144 -0.04 -9.50 21.60
CA GLN A 144 1.09 -8.60 21.89
C GLN A 144 0.86 -7.84 23.21
N PRO A 145 1.24 -8.42 24.38
CA PRO A 145 1.04 -7.79 25.69
C PRO A 145 1.75 -6.43 25.84
N SER A 146 2.85 -6.25 25.11
CA SER A 146 3.61 -5.01 25.04
C SER A 146 3.76 -4.56 23.59
N PHE A 147 2.63 -4.25 22.95
CA PHE A 147 2.61 -3.80 21.57
C PHE A 147 3.42 -2.51 21.38
N ARG A 148 4.51 -2.61 20.60
CA ARG A 148 5.45 -1.50 20.34
C ARG A 148 5.16 -0.73 19.06
N GLY A 149 4.21 -1.19 18.27
CA GLY A 149 3.90 -0.67 16.94
C GLY A 149 4.13 -1.71 15.84
N ILE A 150 3.90 -1.29 14.60
CA ILE A 150 4.21 -2.04 13.38
C ILE A 150 5.33 -1.36 12.60
N ASP A 151 5.99 -2.09 11.71
CA ASP A 151 7.09 -1.52 10.94
C ASP A 151 6.58 -0.62 9.83
N ILE A 152 5.56 -1.07 9.08
CA ILE A 152 4.99 -0.31 7.96
C ILE A 152 3.46 -0.40 7.97
N LEU A 153 2.79 0.74 7.85
CA LEU A 153 1.37 0.83 7.52
C LEU A 153 1.22 1.21 6.04
N LEU A 154 0.46 0.43 5.29
CA LEU A 154 0.09 0.70 3.90
C LEU A 154 -1.38 1.07 3.84
N THR A 155 -1.67 2.25 3.29
CA THR A 155 -3.03 2.66 2.94
C THR A 155 -3.02 3.33 1.59
N SER A 156 -4.07 3.21 0.79
CA SER A 156 -4.13 3.99 -0.45
C SER A 156 -4.41 5.46 -0.17
N GLN A 157 -5.44 5.71 0.63
CA GLN A 157 -5.83 7.06 1.04
C GLN A 157 -4.92 7.61 2.14
N TRP A 158 -4.73 8.93 2.16
CA TRP A 158 -3.91 9.62 3.14
C TRP A 158 -4.62 9.74 4.49
N PRO A 159 -3.89 9.78 5.63
CA PRO A 159 -4.47 10.19 6.91
C PRO A 159 -4.88 11.68 6.86
N LEU A 160 -5.99 12.01 7.52
CA LEU A 160 -6.37 13.39 7.75
C LEU A 160 -5.28 14.13 8.55
N GLU A 161 -5.07 15.41 8.25
CA GLU A 161 -4.12 16.27 8.95
C GLU A 161 -2.64 15.79 8.88
N VAL A 162 -2.26 14.98 7.89
CA VAL A 162 -0.86 14.53 7.69
C VAL A 162 0.17 15.64 7.45
N THR A 163 -0.25 16.87 7.16
CA THR A 163 0.65 18.04 7.07
C THR A 163 0.74 18.83 8.37
N LYS A 164 -0.10 18.51 9.36
CA LYS A 164 -0.15 19.22 10.64
C LYS A 164 1.15 19.02 11.40
N PHE A 165 1.67 20.11 11.97
CA PHE A 165 2.95 20.17 12.68
C PHE A 165 4.19 19.99 11.81
N ASP A 166 4.06 19.93 10.49
CA ASP A 166 5.23 20.09 9.62
C ASP A 166 5.74 21.54 9.74
N PRO A 167 7.02 21.77 10.08
CA PRO A 167 7.58 23.12 10.23
C PRO A 167 7.52 23.95 8.93
N ASN A 168 7.47 23.30 7.77
CA ASN A 168 7.34 23.97 6.48
C ASN A 168 5.89 24.35 6.15
N ASN A 169 4.92 23.90 6.96
CA ASN A 169 3.49 24.17 6.81
C ASN A 169 2.97 24.02 5.36
N PRO A 170 3.16 22.83 4.73
CA PRO A 170 2.76 22.63 3.35
C PRO A 170 1.24 22.69 3.20
N LYS A 171 0.77 23.41 2.19
CA LYS A 171 -0.65 23.65 1.90
C LYS A 171 -1.11 22.79 0.72
N TYR A 172 -1.17 21.49 0.93
CA TYR A 172 -1.72 20.55 -0.05
C TYR A 172 -3.23 20.47 0.06
N ASN A 173 -3.91 20.35 -1.09
CA ASN A 173 -5.31 19.95 -1.15
C ASN A 173 -5.37 18.45 -1.39
N TYR A 174 -5.88 17.68 -0.42
CA TYR A 174 -5.92 16.23 -0.46
C TYR A 174 -7.13 15.69 0.29
N ARG A 175 -7.58 14.47 -0.02
CA ARG A 175 -8.74 13.85 0.63
C ARG A 175 -8.29 12.91 1.76
N GLY A 176 -7.96 13.50 2.91
CA GLY A 176 -7.55 12.74 4.09
C GLY A 176 -8.68 11.98 4.80
N SER A 177 -8.36 10.81 5.35
CA SER A 177 -9.28 9.96 6.13
C SER A 177 -9.08 10.10 7.64
N LYS A 178 -10.18 10.29 8.38
CA LYS A 178 -10.18 10.33 9.85
C LYS A 178 -9.88 8.95 10.44
N LEU A 179 -10.44 7.91 9.83
CA LEU A 179 -10.25 6.53 10.28
C LEU A 179 -8.79 6.09 10.09
N ILE A 180 -8.14 6.48 9.00
CA ILE A 180 -6.72 6.19 8.79
C ILE A 180 -5.84 6.95 9.80
N ALA A 181 -6.13 8.22 10.07
CA ALA A 181 -5.41 8.98 11.10
C ALA A 181 -5.55 8.33 12.49
N TRP A 182 -6.78 7.89 12.83
CA TRP A 182 -7.03 7.12 14.05
C TRP A 182 -6.24 5.80 14.06
N LEU A 183 -6.24 5.05 12.96
CA LEU A 183 -5.51 3.79 12.85
C LEU A 183 -4.02 3.99 13.09
N ALA A 184 -3.40 4.96 12.41
CA ALA A 184 -1.98 5.27 12.54
C ALA A 184 -1.61 5.57 14.01
N GLY A 185 -2.44 6.33 14.73
CA GLY A 185 -2.23 6.60 16.16
C GLY A 185 -2.30 5.34 17.04
N HIS A 186 -3.11 4.35 16.67
CA HIS A 186 -3.30 3.12 17.43
C HIS A 186 -2.28 2.03 17.12
N VAL A 187 -1.89 1.87 15.85
CA VAL A 187 -0.93 0.85 15.41
C VAL A 187 0.51 1.34 15.44
N LYS A 188 0.74 2.65 15.64
CA LYS A 188 2.05 3.28 15.85
C LYS A 188 3.08 2.84 14.81
N PRO A 189 2.81 3.04 13.50
CA PRO A 189 3.72 2.58 12.46
C PRO A 189 5.03 3.36 12.51
N ARG A 190 6.16 2.69 12.25
CA ARG A 190 7.44 3.38 12.03
C ARG A 190 7.42 4.15 10.71
N TYR A 191 6.80 3.57 9.68
CA TYR A 191 6.56 4.20 8.38
C TYR A 191 5.10 4.05 7.98
N HIS A 192 4.50 5.12 7.47
CA HIS A 192 3.16 5.09 6.88
C HIS A 192 3.26 5.56 5.44
N VAL A 193 2.91 4.68 4.50
CA VAL A 193 3.06 4.89 3.06
C VAL A 193 1.67 4.99 2.43
N CYS A 194 1.45 6.06 1.65
CA CYS A 194 0.17 6.40 1.03
C CYS A 194 0.29 6.71 -0.46
N GLY A 195 -0.82 6.65 -1.21
CA GLY A 195 -0.90 6.94 -2.65
C GLY A 195 -2.01 7.96 -3.01
N LEU A 196 -2.54 7.90 -4.23
CA LEU A 196 -3.75 8.58 -4.74
C LEU A 196 -3.68 10.09 -4.98
N GLU A 197 -2.97 10.87 -4.15
CA GLU A 197 -3.09 12.34 -4.19
C GLU A 197 -2.29 13.01 -5.32
N GLY A 198 -1.48 12.26 -6.08
CA GLY A 198 -0.62 12.83 -7.12
C GLY A 198 0.45 13.78 -6.58
N ILE A 199 0.70 13.77 -5.27
CA ILE A 199 1.62 14.63 -4.55
C ILE A 199 2.75 13.79 -3.97
N HIS A 200 3.98 14.23 -4.18
CA HIS A 200 5.13 13.69 -3.45
C HIS A 200 5.34 14.49 -2.17
N TYR A 201 5.16 13.84 -1.03
CA TYR A 201 5.34 14.43 0.29
C TYR A 201 6.02 13.43 1.21
N GLU A 202 7.17 13.83 1.75
CA GLU A 202 7.89 13.09 2.78
C GLU A 202 7.78 13.88 4.09
N ARG A 203 6.96 13.36 5.00
CA ARG A 203 6.76 13.98 6.30
C ARG A 203 8.04 13.83 7.14
N PRO A 204 8.53 14.89 7.80
CA PRO A 204 9.59 14.76 8.80
C PRO A 204 9.21 13.78 9.93
N PRO A 205 10.18 13.08 10.54
CA PRO A 205 9.91 12.23 11.71
C PRO A 205 9.17 12.99 12.81
N TYR A 206 8.27 12.29 13.50
CA TYR A 206 7.51 12.81 14.64
C TYR A 206 8.40 13.26 15.81
#